data_AF-A0A2N2SK75-F1
#
_entry.id   AF-A0A2N2SK75-F1
#
_cell.length_a   1.000
_cell.length_b   1.000
_cell.length_c   1.000
_cell.angle_alpha   90.00
_cell.angle_beta   90.00
_cell.angle_gamma   90.00
#
_symmetry.space_group_name_H-M   'P 1'
#
loop_
_entity.id
_entity.type
_entity.pdbx_description
1 polymer ?
#
loop_
_entity_poly.entity_id
_entity_poly.type
_entity_poly.pdbx_seq_one_letter_code
_entity_poly.pdbx_strand_id
1 'polypeptide(L)'
;MTASPERRAAFRNAIEHFLKERLDEKLKGLADDNPKRIELIARHARDTWLANAARRVTWIQIATHTLKPIHPDARGTNLFRAPKELPAHREVGSHSLEQNFSSDVV
;
A
#
# COMPACT_ATOMS: atom_id res chain seq x y z
N MET A 1 18.54 -15.21 6.55
CA MET A 1 17.36 -16.08 6.81
C MET A 1 16.63 -16.33 5.51
N THR A 2 16.84 -17.47 4.84
CA THR A 2 16.08 -17.85 3.64
C THR A 2 14.71 -18.37 4.06
N ALA A 3 13.63 -17.78 3.56
CA ALA A 3 12.27 -18.27 3.82
C ALA A 3 12.13 -19.72 3.34
N SER A 4 11.46 -20.57 4.13
CA SER A 4 11.18 -21.95 3.74
C SER A 4 10.41 -22.00 2.40
N PRO A 5 10.58 -23.05 1.58
CA PRO A 5 9.84 -23.21 0.33
C PRO A 5 8.32 -23.04 0.52
N GLU A 6 7.77 -23.59 1.59
CA GLU A 6 6.36 -23.48 1.97
C GLU A 6 5.95 -22.03 2.21
N ARG A 7 6.76 -21.26 2.97
CA ARG A 7 6.48 -19.84 3.23
C ARG A 7 6.49 -19.01 1.95
N ARG A 8 7.40 -19.29 1.02
CA ARG A 8 7.44 -18.61 -0.30
C ARG A 8 6.21 -18.94 -1.14
N ALA A 9 5.78 -20.20 -1.14
CA ALA A 9 4.56 -20.62 -1.83
C ALA A 9 3.32 -19.94 -1.24
N ALA A 10 3.22 -19.84 0.09
CA ALA A 10 2.12 -19.16 0.76
C ALA A 10 2.02 -17.68 0.36
N PHE A 11 3.14 -16.94 0.36
CA PHE A 11 3.13 -15.54 -0.11
C PHE A 11 2.74 -15.41 -1.57
N ARG A 12 3.26 -16.29 -2.44
CA ARG A 12 2.89 -16.29 -3.86
C ARG A 12 1.39 -16.47 -4.03
N ASN A 13 0.81 -17.47 -3.37
CA ASN A 13 -0.62 -17.78 -3.45
C ASN A 13 -1.47 -16.59 -2.95
N ALA A 14 -1.07 -15.96 -1.84
CA ALA A 14 -1.75 -14.78 -1.31
C ALA A 14 -1.72 -13.60 -2.29
N ILE A 15 -0.58 -13.33 -2.93
CA ILE A 15 -0.46 -12.28 -3.95
C ILE A 15 -1.33 -12.61 -5.17
N GLU A 16 -1.27 -13.85 -5.67
CA GLU A 16 -2.05 -14.27 -6.84
C GLU A 16 -3.55 -14.23 -6.57
N HIS A 17 -4.00 -14.59 -5.37
CA HIS A 17 -5.38 -14.46 -4.95
C HIS A 17 -5.84 -12.98 -4.93
N PHE A 18 -5.07 -12.10 -4.29
CA PHE A 18 -5.35 -10.66 -4.26
C PHE A 18 -5.46 -10.06 -5.67
N LEU A 19 -4.57 -10.46 -6.59
CA LEU A 19 -4.61 -9.98 -7.98
C LEU A 19 -5.81 -10.53 -8.74
N LYS A 20 -6.18 -11.79 -8.50
CA LYS A 20 -7.37 -12.40 -9.09
C LYS A 20 -8.64 -11.68 -8.65
N GLU A 21 -8.82 -11.42 -7.35
CA GLU A 21 -9.99 -10.71 -6.84
C GLU A 21 -10.15 -9.33 -7.52
N ARG A 22 -9.06 -8.56 -7.61
CA ARG A 22 -9.09 -7.25 -8.30
C ARG A 22 -9.38 -7.37 -9.78
N LEU A 23 -8.83 -8.38 -10.46
CA LEU A 23 -9.11 -8.62 -11.86
C LEU A 23 -10.59 -8.98 -12.06
N ASP A 24 -11.13 -9.89 -11.25
CA ASP A 24 -12.53 -10.31 -11.31
C ASP A 24 -13.47 -9.12 -11.09
N GLU A 25 -13.18 -8.25 -10.13
CA GLU A 25 -13.91 -6.98 -9.92
C GLU A 25 -13.87 -6.08 -11.16
N LYS A 26 -12.72 -5.97 -11.83
CA LYS A 26 -12.57 -5.16 -13.06
C LYS A 26 -13.23 -5.78 -14.28
N LEU A 27 -13.34 -7.09 -14.33
CA LEU A 27 -14.00 -7.84 -15.40
C LEU A 27 -15.51 -7.97 -15.19
N LYS A 28 -16.00 -7.69 -13.97
CA LYS A 28 -17.43 -7.74 -13.64
C LYS A 28 -18.20 -6.77 -14.55
N GLY A 29 -19.16 -7.31 -15.29
CA GLY A 29 -20.00 -6.53 -16.22
C GLY A 29 -19.36 -6.24 -17.58
N LEU A 30 -18.16 -6.75 -17.88
CA LEU A 30 -17.61 -6.72 -19.24
C LEU A 30 -18.02 -7.99 -20.00
N ALA A 31 -18.59 -7.83 -21.19
CA ALA A 31 -18.84 -8.93 -22.11
C ALA A 31 -17.54 -9.64 -22.52
N ASP A 32 -17.58 -10.96 -22.72
CA ASP A 32 -16.39 -11.79 -22.93
C ASP A 32 -15.60 -11.45 -24.20
N ASP A 33 -16.26 -10.87 -25.21
CA ASP A 33 -15.68 -10.41 -26.46
C ASP A 33 -15.06 -9.01 -26.37
N ASN A 34 -15.18 -8.33 -25.22
CA ASN A 34 -14.69 -6.97 -25.09
C ASN A 34 -13.15 -6.94 -25.12
N PRO A 35 -12.53 -6.20 -26.05
CA PRO A 35 -11.08 -6.16 -26.21
C PRO A 35 -10.34 -5.66 -24.95
N LYS A 36 -11.02 -4.88 -24.10
CA LYS A 36 -10.47 -4.40 -22.81
C LYS A 36 -10.19 -5.54 -21.83
N ARG A 37 -10.85 -6.70 -21.96
CA ARG A 37 -10.60 -7.86 -21.07
C ARG A 37 -9.19 -8.37 -21.22
N ILE A 38 -8.70 -8.51 -22.45
CA ILE A 38 -7.33 -8.96 -22.74
C ILE A 38 -6.31 -7.99 -22.11
N GLU A 39 -6.53 -6.68 -22.25
CA GLU A 39 -5.67 -5.67 -21.62
C GLU A 39 -5.70 -5.77 -20.09
N LEU A 40 -6.88 -5.91 -19.49
CA LEU A 40 -7.02 -6.04 -18.04
C LEU A 40 -6.32 -7.29 -17.51
N ILE A 41 -6.48 -8.44 -18.18
CA ILE A 41 -5.80 -9.69 -17.83
C ILE A 41 -4.27 -9.48 -17.88
N ALA A 42 -3.75 -8.90 -18.97
CA ALA A 42 -2.32 -8.64 -19.12
C ALA A 42 -1.77 -7.68 -18.05
N ARG A 43 -2.55 -6.66 -17.66
CA ARG A 43 -2.17 -5.68 -16.62
C ARG A 43 -2.21 -6.24 -15.20
N HIS A 44 -3.04 -7.25 -14.95
CA HIS A 44 -3.14 -7.93 -13.65
C HIS A 44 -2.29 -9.21 -13.57
N ALA A 45 -1.61 -9.60 -14.65
CA ALA A 45 -0.57 -10.63 -14.60
C ALA A 45 0.48 -10.24 -13.55
N ARG A 46 0.86 -11.20 -12.69
CA ARG A 46 1.61 -10.94 -11.45
C ARG A 46 2.85 -10.07 -11.68
N ASP A 47 3.70 -10.45 -12.62
CA ASP A 47 4.98 -9.78 -12.82
C ASP A 47 4.79 -8.36 -13.40
N THR A 48 3.84 -8.18 -14.34
CA THR A 48 3.45 -6.87 -14.87
C THR A 48 2.91 -5.96 -13.77
N TRP A 49 2.02 -6.48 -12.94
CA TRP A 49 1.39 -5.73 -11.86
C TRP A 49 2.41 -5.34 -10.79
N LEU A 50 3.27 -6.27 -10.36
CA LEU A 50 4.30 -6.02 -9.35
C LEU A 50 5.34 -5.00 -9.84
N ALA A 51 5.79 -5.09 -11.09
CA ALA A 51 6.69 -4.10 -11.67
C ALA A 51 6.07 -2.70 -11.68
N ASN A 52 4.79 -2.60 -12.04
CA ASN A 52 4.07 -1.32 -12.02
C ASN A 52 3.88 -0.79 -10.59
N ALA A 53 3.52 -1.66 -9.63
CA ALA A 53 3.35 -1.31 -8.23
C ALA A 53 4.65 -0.81 -7.60
N ALA A 54 5.78 -1.50 -7.88
CA ALA A 54 7.10 -1.09 -7.43
C ALA A 54 7.47 0.31 -7.96
N ARG A 55 7.15 0.61 -9.23
CA ARG A 55 7.35 1.96 -9.78
C ARG A 55 6.45 3.01 -9.11
N ARG A 56 5.21 2.66 -8.80
CA ARG A 56 4.22 3.59 -8.22
C ARG A 56 4.39 3.81 -6.73
N VAL A 57 5.20 3.02 -6.04
CA VAL A 57 5.48 3.21 -4.60
C VAL A 57 6.06 4.60 -4.32
N THR A 58 6.75 5.22 -5.29
CA THR A 58 7.33 6.56 -5.15
C THR A 58 6.29 7.69 -5.19
N TRP A 59 5.03 7.38 -5.49
CA TRP A 59 3.94 8.37 -5.56
C TRP A 59 3.14 8.46 -4.26
N ILE A 60 3.37 7.55 -3.32
CA ILE A 60 2.63 7.47 -2.06
C ILE A 60 3.61 7.38 -0.90
N GLN A 61 3.22 7.90 0.25
CA GLN A 61 4.03 7.82 1.46
C GLN A 61 3.17 7.44 2.65
N ILE A 62 3.66 6.52 3.48
CA ILE A 62 3.10 6.29 4.82
C ILE A 62 3.57 7.42 5.74
N ALA A 63 2.66 8.08 6.45
CA ALA A 63 2.94 9.22 7.32
C ALA A 63 2.20 9.13 8.66
N THR A 64 2.77 9.78 9.66
CA THR A 64 2.19 9.98 11.01
C THR A 64 1.96 11.46 11.30
N HIS A 65 2.70 12.34 10.60
CA HIS A 65 2.59 13.79 10.71
C HIS A 65 2.52 14.33 9.28
N THR A 66 1.34 14.80 8.89
CA THR A 66 1.06 15.27 7.53
C THR A 66 1.04 16.80 7.49
N LEU A 67 1.48 17.37 6.37
CA LEU A 67 1.57 18.83 6.20
C LEU A 67 0.23 19.46 5.77
N LYS A 68 -0.56 18.74 4.99
CA LYS A 68 -1.79 19.25 4.36
C LYS A 68 -2.85 19.80 5.32
N PRO A 69 -2.99 19.30 6.58
CA PRO A 69 -3.90 19.92 7.54
C PRO A 69 -3.60 21.38 7.86
N ILE A 70 -2.36 21.86 7.62
CA ILE A 70 -2.01 23.29 7.80
C ILE A 70 -2.57 24.13 6.64
N HIS A 71 -2.40 23.67 5.39
CA HIS A 71 -2.98 24.26 4.19
C HIS A 71 -3.01 23.21 3.07
N PRO A 72 -4.11 23.07 2.30
CA PRO A 72 -4.23 22.03 1.27
C PRO A 72 -3.16 22.12 0.17
N ASP A 73 -2.72 23.33 -0.18
CA ASP A 73 -1.68 23.57 -1.18
C ASP A 73 -0.24 23.60 -0.62
N ALA A 74 -0.05 23.31 0.67
CA ALA A 74 1.26 23.32 1.28
C ALA A 74 2.16 22.25 0.64
N ARG A 75 3.33 22.69 0.13
CA ARG A 75 4.38 21.81 -0.38
C ARG A 75 5.47 21.67 0.66
N GLY A 76 5.77 20.43 1.05
CA GLY A 76 6.80 20.15 2.04
C GLY A 76 6.81 18.67 2.40
N THR A 77 7.38 18.36 3.57
CA THR A 77 7.69 16.99 3.96
C THR A 77 6.64 16.45 4.93
N ASN A 78 6.12 15.26 4.63
CA ASN A 78 5.39 14.45 5.60
C ASN A 78 6.38 13.54 6.34
N LEU A 79 6.13 13.28 7.63
CA LEU A 79 7.03 12.48 8.45
C LEU A 79 6.38 11.17 8.88
N PHE A 80 7.17 10.11 8.83
CA PHE A 80 6.89 8.87 9.54
C PHE A 80 7.82 8.74 10.75
N ARG A 81 7.25 8.78 11.95
CA ARG A 81 7.91 8.50 13.22
C ARG A 81 6.94 7.73 14.10
N ALA A 82 7.33 6.53 14.50
CA ALA A 82 6.50 5.74 15.39
C ALA A 82 6.44 6.41 16.79
N PRO A 83 5.33 6.30 17.54
CA PRO A 83 5.22 6.87 18.89
C PRO A 83 6.42 6.58 19.81
N LYS A 84 6.91 5.33 19.79
CA LYS A 84 8.06 4.88 20.59
C LYS A 84 9.40 5.54 20.23
N GLU A 85 9.50 6.16 19.06
CA GLU A 85 10.69 6.85 18.56
C GLU A 85 10.66 8.34 18.87
N LEU A 86 9.51 8.86 19.33
CA LEU A 86 9.36 10.25 19.72
C LEU A 86 9.94 10.47 21.12
N PRO A 87 10.52 11.65 21.39
CA PRO A 87 10.97 12.00 22.74
C PRO A 87 9.83 11.88 23.75
N ALA A 88 10.14 11.36 24.93
CA ALA A 88 9.20 11.34 26.02
C ALA A 88 9.04 12.75 26.62
N HIS A 89 7.80 13.20 26.74
CA HIS A 89 7.43 14.45 27.40
C HIS A 89 6.61 14.18 28.67
N ARG A 90 6.55 15.14 29.59
CA ARG A 90 5.72 15.02 30.80
C ARG A 90 4.24 15.17 30.47
N GLU A 91 3.94 15.94 29.44
CA GLU A 91 2.63 16.17 28.88
C GLU A 91 2.18 14.99 28.01
N VAL A 92 0.87 14.89 27.78
CA VAL A 92 0.30 13.91 26.86
C VAL A 92 0.56 14.34 25.41
N GLY A 93 1.01 13.41 24.58
CA GLY A 93 1.29 13.63 23.17
C GLY A 93 1.22 12.35 22.35
N SER A 94 1.56 12.43 21.06
CA SER A 94 1.55 11.27 20.17
C SER A 94 2.57 10.19 20.57
N HIS A 95 3.60 10.53 21.34
CA HIS A 95 4.54 9.57 21.95
C HIS A 95 3.84 8.59 22.90
N SER A 96 2.71 8.98 23.50
CA SER A 96 1.93 8.15 24.43
C SER A 96 1.06 7.08 23.75
N LEU A 97 1.01 7.02 22.42
CA LEU A 97 0.18 6.07 21.68
C LEU A 97 0.77 4.65 21.61
N GLU A 98 2.06 4.47 21.94
CA GLU A 98 2.77 3.18 21.89
C GLU A 98 2.58 2.42 20.56
N GLN A 99 1.98 1.22 20.60
CA GLN A 99 1.66 0.40 19.42
C GLN A 99 0.25 0.67 18.89
N ASN A 100 -0.56 1.44 19.61
CA ASN A 100 -1.95 1.73 19.29
C ASN A 100 -2.06 3.02 18.46
N PHE A 101 -1.43 3.03 17.28
CA PHE A 101 -1.52 4.15 16.34
C PHE A 101 -1.80 3.65 14.92
N SER A 102 -2.51 4.47 14.14
CA SER A 102 -2.65 4.30 12.70
C SER A 102 -1.70 5.22 11.96
N SER A 103 -1.23 4.77 10.81
CA SER A 103 -0.49 5.60 9.87
C SER A 103 -1.36 5.95 8.67
N ASP A 104 -1.27 7.19 8.23
CA ASP A 104 -1.95 7.67 7.03
C ASP A 104 -1.14 7.34 5.77
N VAL A 105 -1.81 7.33 4.61
CA VAL A 105 -1.18 7.26 3.29
C VAL A 105 -1.47 8.58 2.58
N VAL A 106 -0.42 9.30 2.20
CA VAL A 106 -0.47 10.63 1.55
C VAL A 106 0.22 10.67 0.21
#